data_AF-A0A7H4MKK2-F1
#
_entry.id   AF-A0A7H4MKK2-F1
#
_cell.length_a   1.000
_cell.length_b   1.000
_cell.length_c   1.000
_cell.angle_alpha   90.00
_cell.angle_beta   90.00
_cell.angle_gamma   90.00
#
_symmetry.space_group_name_H-M   'P 1'
#
loop_
_entity.id
_entity.type
_entity.pdbx_description
1 polymer ?
#
loop_
_entity_poly.entity_id
_entity_poly.type
_entity_poly.pdbx_seq_one_letter_code
_entity_poly.pdbx_strand_id
1 'polypeptide(L)'
;MGGYVVAASFFTLGLASWQVLLCLLVGICIVQLCANLVAKPSQMAGVPYAVICRQAFGVFGANIPAVIRGLIAFAWYGIQTYLAANALMLVLLKFWPSLASLTNSSFLGLSTLGWLCFATMWLLQAMVFWHGMNAIKRFIDIAGPAVYVVMLALAGWIVYKTGLDGISFTLASKSLSAGEQTWQMITAHGAGGLLLLRAAA
;
A
#
# COMPACT_ATOMS: atom_id res chain seq x y z
N MET A 1 0.18 -0.94 1.55
CA MET A 1 1.64 -1.19 1.63
C MET A 1 2.45 0.09 1.44
N GLY A 2 2.21 0.90 0.40
CA GLY A 2 2.88 2.21 0.24
C GLY A 2 2.73 3.16 1.45
N GLY A 3 1.55 3.21 2.07
CA GLY A 3 1.30 4.06 3.24
C GLY A 3 2.18 3.76 4.46
N TYR A 4 2.51 2.49 4.74
CA TYR A 4 3.37 2.13 5.87
C TYR A 4 4.82 2.58 5.65
N VAL A 5 5.33 2.42 4.42
CA VAL A 5 6.67 2.88 4.04
C VAL A 5 6.76 4.40 4.08
N VAL A 6 5.74 5.10 3.57
CA VAL A 6 5.65 6.57 3.63
C VAL A 6 5.62 7.06 5.08
N ALA A 7 4.82 6.44 5.94
CA ALA A 7 4.79 6.79 7.37
C ALA A 7 6.17 6.57 8.01
N ALA A 8 6.81 5.43 7.75
CA ALA A 8 8.17 5.14 8.24
C ALA A 8 9.20 6.17 7.76
N SER A 9 9.13 6.62 6.50
CA SER A 9 10.01 7.67 5.97
C SER A 9 9.85 9.00 6.72
N PHE A 10 8.64 9.39 7.11
CA PHE A 10 8.42 10.61 7.90
C PHE A 10 8.94 10.48 9.33
N PHE A 11 8.85 9.31 9.94
CA PHE A 11 9.50 9.04 11.23
C PHE A 11 11.04 9.12 11.12
N THR A 12 11.63 8.64 10.02
CA THR A 12 13.08 8.76 9.80
C THR A 12 13.54 10.21 9.58
N LEU A 13 12.64 11.11 9.16
CA LEU A 13 12.90 12.54 9.01
C LEU A 13 12.86 13.31 10.35
N GLY A 14 12.51 12.64 11.46
CA GLY A 14 12.52 13.22 12.80
C GLY A 14 11.24 13.96 13.19
N LEU A 15 10.15 13.78 12.44
CA LEU A 15 8.85 14.37 12.74
C LEU A 15 8.16 13.65 13.91
N ALA A 16 7.46 14.40 14.76
CA ALA A 16 6.70 13.83 15.86
C ALA A 16 5.49 13.02 15.35
N SER A 17 5.10 11.95 16.06
CA SER A 17 4.05 11.02 15.63
C SER A 17 2.71 11.69 15.29
N TRP A 18 2.33 12.72 16.04
CA TRP A 18 1.08 13.45 15.78
C TRP A 18 1.16 14.33 14.52
N GLN A 19 2.34 14.91 14.22
CA GLN A 19 2.57 15.70 13.01
C GLN A 19 2.51 14.82 11.78
N VAL A 20 3.14 13.63 11.83
CA VAL A 20 3.08 12.64 10.74
C VAL A 20 1.65 12.21 10.48
N LEU A 21 0.87 11.94 11.53
CA LEU A 21 -0.54 11.55 11.42
C LEU A 21 -1.38 12.66 10.78
N LEU A 22 -1.19 13.92 11.19
CA LEU A 22 -1.90 15.06 10.59
C LEU A 22 -1.50 15.27 9.13
N CYS A 23 -0.21 15.19 8.80
CA CYS A 23 0.27 15.29 7.42
C CYS A 23 -0.33 14.20 6.52
N LEU A 24 -0.36 12.96 7.00
CA LEU A 24 -0.96 11.83 6.28
C LEU A 24 -2.46 12.02 6.08
N LEU A 25 -3.20 12.43 7.12
CA LEU A 25 -4.63 12.66 7.04
C LEU A 25 -4.96 13.76 6.02
N VAL A 26 -4.27 14.90 6.09
CA VAL A 26 -4.45 16.01 5.15
C VAL A 26 -4.11 15.57 3.73
N GLY A 27 -2.97 14.89 3.54
CA GLY A 27 -2.56 14.36 2.24
C GLY A 27 -3.58 13.39 1.64
N ILE A 28 -4.09 12.44 2.43
CA ILE A 28 -5.12 11.49 2.00
C ILE A 28 -6.43 12.23 1.68
N CYS A 29 -6.86 13.20 2.49
CA CYS A 29 -8.08 13.97 2.24
C CYS A 29 -7.99 14.76 0.92
N ILE A 30 -6.85 15.40 0.64
CA ILE A 30 -6.64 16.14 -0.62
C ILE A 30 -6.68 15.17 -1.81
N VAL A 31 -5.94 14.07 -1.74
CA VAL A 31 -5.92 13.05 -2.81
C VAL A 31 -7.33 12.47 -3.02
N GLN A 32 -8.06 12.19 -1.94
CA GLN A 32 -9.42 11.67 -1.99
C GLN A 32 -10.39 12.67 -2.62
N LEU A 33 -10.25 13.97 -2.34
CA LEU A 33 -11.03 15.03 -2.97
C LEU A 33 -10.77 15.08 -4.48
N CYS A 34 -9.50 15.15 -4.89
CA CYS A 34 -9.11 15.15 -6.30
C CYS A 34 -9.59 13.88 -7.03
N ALA A 35 -9.42 12.70 -6.41
CA ALA A 35 -9.86 11.43 -6.96
C ALA A 35 -11.39 11.38 -7.11
N ASN A 36 -12.15 11.85 -6.12
CA ASN A 36 -13.61 11.92 -6.20
C ASN A 36 -14.09 12.88 -7.30
N LEU A 37 -13.42 14.02 -7.49
CA LEU A 37 -13.73 14.95 -8.56
C LEU A 37 -13.52 14.32 -9.95
N VAL A 38 -12.43 13.56 -10.12
CA VAL A 38 -12.14 12.83 -11.37
C VAL A 38 -13.07 11.62 -11.56
N ALA A 39 -13.47 10.95 -10.48
CA ALA A 39 -14.33 9.77 -10.53
C ALA A 39 -15.81 10.11 -10.78
N LYS A 40 -16.28 11.27 -10.32
CA LYS A 40 -17.70 11.68 -10.40
C LYS A 40 -18.28 11.62 -11.83
N PRO A 41 -17.63 12.17 -12.87
CA PRO A 41 -18.13 12.04 -14.25
C PRO A 41 -18.22 10.59 -14.74
N SER A 42 -17.24 9.76 -14.38
CA SER A 42 -17.21 8.34 -14.75
C SER A 42 -18.33 7.54 -14.05
N GLN A 43 -18.64 7.86 -12.79
CA GLN A 43 -19.75 7.23 -12.08
C GLN A 43 -21.12 7.67 -12.60
N MET A 44 -21.32 8.96 -12.84
CA MET A 44 -22.60 9.48 -13.36
C MET A 44 -22.93 8.95 -14.75
N ALA A 45 -21.94 8.82 -15.61
CA ALA A 45 -22.13 8.34 -16.97
C ALA A 45 -22.09 6.79 -17.08
N GLY A 46 -21.74 6.08 -16.00
CA GLY A 46 -21.64 4.62 -16.00
C GLY A 46 -20.60 4.05 -16.98
N VAL A 47 -19.71 4.89 -17.50
CA VAL A 47 -18.71 4.51 -18.51
C VAL A 47 -17.31 4.46 -17.91
N PRO A 48 -16.44 3.55 -18.38
CA PRO A 48 -15.06 3.45 -17.90
C PRO A 48 -14.29 4.78 -18.02
N TYR A 49 -13.36 5.02 -17.12
CA TYR A 49 -12.49 6.22 -17.13
C TYR A 49 -11.86 6.48 -18.51
N ALA A 50 -11.40 5.43 -19.20
CA ALA A 50 -10.84 5.54 -20.56
C ALA A 50 -11.82 6.14 -21.59
N VAL A 51 -13.13 5.98 -21.40
CA VAL A 51 -14.17 6.55 -22.26
C VAL A 51 -14.38 8.03 -21.95
N ILE A 52 -14.39 8.42 -20.66
CA ILE A 52 -14.48 9.85 -20.27
C ILE A 52 -13.26 10.63 -20.77
N CYS A 53 -12.07 10.04 -20.72
CA CYS A 53 -10.85 10.67 -21.24
C CYS A 53 -10.92 11.01 -22.74
N ARG A 54 -11.83 10.38 -23.51
CA ARG A 54 -12.03 10.71 -24.94
C ARG A 54 -12.56 12.12 -25.14
N GLN A 55 -13.29 12.69 -24.17
CA GLN A 55 -13.80 14.06 -24.26
C GLN A 55 -12.67 15.11 -24.17
N ALA A 56 -11.59 14.79 -23.45
CA ALA A 56 -10.45 15.68 -23.26
C ALA A 56 -9.29 15.43 -24.25
N PHE A 57 -9.02 14.17 -24.58
CA PHE A 57 -7.85 13.76 -25.39
C PHE A 57 -8.21 13.23 -26.79
N GLY A 58 -9.50 13.16 -27.15
CA GLY A 58 -9.96 12.55 -28.38
C GLY A 58 -9.91 11.01 -28.35
N VAL A 59 -10.40 10.39 -29.43
CA VAL A 59 -10.56 8.92 -29.52
C VAL A 59 -9.21 8.19 -29.46
N PHE A 60 -8.20 8.70 -30.17
CA PHE A 60 -6.87 8.10 -30.20
C PHE A 60 -6.00 8.52 -29.00
N GLY A 61 -6.14 9.76 -28.52
CA GLY A 61 -5.35 10.26 -27.38
C GLY A 61 -5.74 9.62 -26.04
N ALA A 62 -6.99 9.16 -25.88
CA ALA A 62 -7.44 8.46 -24.67
C ALA A 62 -6.75 7.11 -24.41
N ASN A 63 -6.08 6.52 -25.41
CA ASN A 63 -5.33 5.27 -25.23
C ASN A 63 -4.09 5.47 -24.36
N ILE A 64 -3.44 6.63 -24.41
CA ILE A 64 -2.24 6.93 -23.61
C ILE A 64 -2.53 6.84 -22.10
N PRO A 65 -3.49 7.59 -21.52
CA PRO A 65 -3.80 7.51 -20.10
C PRO A 65 -4.35 6.14 -19.69
N ALA A 66 -5.07 5.45 -20.58
CA ALA A 66 -5.56 4.11 -20.32
C ALA A 66 -4.42 3.09 -20.16
N VAL A 67 -3.42 3.14 -21.06
CA VAL A 67 -2.24 2.26 -21.02
C VAL A 67 -1.37 2.57 -19.81
N ILE A 68 -1.11 3.85 -19.51
CA ILE A 68 -0.32 4.26 -18.34
C ILE A 68 -0.95 3.69 -17.07
N ARG A 69 -2.27 3.86 -16.89
CA ARG A 69 -2.98 3.32 -15.73
C ARG A 69 -2.92 1.79 -15.66
N GLY A 70 -3.02 1.12 -16.80
CA GLY A 70 -2.88 -0.34 -16.88
C GLY A 70 -1.47 -0.82 -16.49
N LEU A 71 -0.43 -0.12 -16.95
CA LEU A 71 0.96 -0.44 -16.64
C LEU A 71 1.26 -0.28 -15.14
N ILE A 72 0.79 0.81 -14.53
CA ILE A 72 1.00 1.04 -13.10
C ILE A 72 0.21 0.02 -12.27
N ALA A 73 -1.04 -0.27 -12.64
CA ALA A 73 -1.83 -1.32 -11.99
C ALA A 73 -1.13 -2.69 -12.05
N PHE A 74 -0.51 -3.04 -13.18
CA PHE A 74 0.28 -4.26 -13.32
C PHE A 74 1.51 -4.27 -12.40
N ALA A 75 2.28 -3.18 -12.37
CA ALA A 75 3.43 -3.04 -11.47
C ALA A 75 3.02 -3.18 -10.00
N TRP A 76 1.90 -2.56 -9.62
CA TRP A 76 1.38 -2.61 -8.27
C TRP A 76 0.90 -4.02 -7.88
N TYR A 77 0.20 -4.70 -8.79
CA TYR A 77 -0.19 -6.10 -8.61
C TYR A 77 1.03 -7.00 -8.36
N GLY A 78 2.13 -6.78 -9.09
CA GLY A 78 3.39 -7.49 -8.90
C GLY A 78 3.97 -7.29 -7.49
N ILE A 79 4.03 -6.04 -7.01
CA ILE A 79 4.52 -5.71 -5.66
C ILE A 79 3.67 -6.39 -4.58
N GLN A 80 2.35 -6.37 -4.73
CA GLN A 80 1.43 -6.98 -3.77
C GLN A 80 1.57 -8.50 -3.72
N THR A 81 1.71 -9.17 -4.88
CA THR A 81 1.97 -10.61 -4.95
C THR A 81 3.32 -10.97 -4.33
N TYR A 82 4.35 -10.15 -4.56
CA TYR A 82 5.68 -10.34 -4.00
C TYR A 82 5.68 -10.25 -2.46
N LEU A 83 5.05 -9.21 -1.90
CA LEU A 83 4.93 -9.05 -0.45
C LEU A 83 4.14 -10.20 0.19
N ALA A 84 3.07 -10.64 -0.47
CA ALA A 84 2.28 -11.77 0.00
C ALA A 84 3.06 -13.09 -0.05
N ALA A 85 3.88 -13.31 -1.09
CA ALA A 85 4.79 -14.44 -1.18
C ALA A 85 5.86 -14.43 -0.07
N ASN A 86 6.41 -13.25 0.27
CA ASN A 86 7.32 -13.11 1.40
C ASN A 86 6.65 -13.42 2.74
N ALA A 87 5.41 -12.95 2.94
CA ALA A 87 4.64 -13.29 4.13
C ALA A 87 4.41 -14.81 4.25
N LEU A 88 4.07 -15.48 3.14
CA LEU A 88 3.93 -16.93 3.09
C LEU A 88 5.25 -17.65 3.41
N MET A 89 6.37 -17.18 2.85
CA MET A 89 7.69 -17.71 3.15
C MET A 89 8.03 -17.61 4.63
N LEU A 90 7.77 -16.47 5.28
CA LEU A 90 8.00 -16.29 6.72
C LEU A 90 7.15 -17.22 7.57
N VAL A 91 5.88 -17.44 7.18
CA VAL A 91 4.99 -18.40 7.85
C VAL A 91 5.53 -19.83 7.67
N LEU A 92 5.95 -20.21 6.48
CA LEU A 92 6.51 -21.54 6.21
C LEU A 92 7.78 -21.80 7.01
N LEU A 93 8.70 -20.83 7.07
CA LEU A 93 9.92 -20.94 7.87
C LEU A 93 9.64 -21.04 9.38
N LYS A 94 8.54 -20.44 9.86
CA LYS A 94 8.11 -20.53 11.25
C LYS A 94 7.62 -21.94 11.62
N PHE A 95 6.90 -22.62 10.72
CA PHE A 95 6.36 -23.97 10.96
C PHE A 95 7.37 -25.08 10.61
N TRP A 96 8.13 -24.91 9.53
CA TRP A 96 9.16 -25.84 9.09
C TRP A 96 10.50 -25.11 8.92
N PRO A 97 11.29 -24.98 10.01
CA PRO A 97 12.60 -24.35 9.96
C PRO A 97 13.61 -25.12 9.09
N SER A 98 13.33 -26.39 8.76
CA SER A 98 14.14 -27.21 7.85
C SER A 98 14.19 -26.71 6.40
N LEU A 99 13.23 -25.87 5.96
CA LEU A 99 13.26 -25.24 4.64
C LEU A 99 14.25 -24.06 4.55
N ALA A 100 14.90 -23.68 5.65
CA ALA A 100 15.91 -22.63 5.64
C ALA A 100 17.09 -22.91 4.68
N SER A 101 17.39 -24.19 4.41
CA SER A 101 18.42 -24.60 3.44
C SER A 101 18.14 -24.14 2.01
N LEU A 102 16.86 -24.08 1.60
CA LEU A 102 16.40 -23.61 0.29
C LEU A 102 16.42 -22.08 0.14
N THR A 103 16.73 -21.36 1.22
CA THR A 103 16.87 -19.89 1.20
C THR A 103 18.24 -19.45 0.67
N ASN A 104 19.24 -20.34 0.63
CA ASN A 104 20.63 -20.00 0.28
C ASN A 104 20.86 -19.77 -1.21
N SER A 105 20.11 -20.46 -2.08
CA SER A 105 20.21 -20.25 -3.52
C SER A 105 19.35 -19.06 -3.92
N SER A 106 19.99 -17.94 -4.24
CA SER A 106 19.34 -16.76 -4.80
C SER A 106 19.41 -16.80 -6.33
N PHE A 107 18.25 -16.64 -6.98
CA PHE A 107 18.15 -16.44 -8.43
C PHE A 107 17.35 -15.16 -8.68
N LEU A 108 17.96 -14.19 -9.38
CA LEU A 108 17.36 -12.87 -9.68
C LEU A 108 16.88 -12.09 -8.43
N GLY A 109 17.58 -12.24 -7.30
CA GLY A 109 17.26 -11.52 -6.05
C GLY A 109 16.19 -12.17 -5.16
N LEU A 110 15.60 -13.31 -5.58
CA LEU A 110 14.71 -14.13 -4.76
C LEU A 110 15.32 -15.51 -4.47
N SER A 111 15.09 -16.05 -3.29
CA SER A 111 15.49 -17.43 -2.97
C SER A 111 14.65 -18.44 -3.76
N THR A 112 15.16 -19.66 -3.98
CA THR A 112 14.35 -20.73 -4.61
C THR A 112 13.04 -20.99 -3.86
N LEU A 113 13.05 -20.87 -2.53
CA LEU A 113 11.85 -20.91 -1.70
C LEU A 113 10.91 -19.71 -1.96
N GLY A 114 11.46 -18.51 -2.14
CA GLY A 114 10.70 -17.31 -2.50
C GLY A 114 10.00 -17.45 -3.85
N TRP A 115 10.66 -18.03 -4.86
CA TRP A 115 10.07 -18.31 -6.17
C TRP A 115 8.92 -19.33 -6.07
N LEU A 116 9.07 -20.37 -5.25
CA LEU A 116 7.99 -21.35 -5.02
C LEU A 116 6.79 -20.69 -4.32
N CYS A 117 7.03 -19.86 -3.30
CA CYS A 117 5.98 -19.10 -2.63
C CYS A 117 5.29 -18.13 -3.59
N PHE A 118 6.06 -17.47 -4.45
CA PHE A 118 5.53 -16.55 -5.46
C PHE A 118 4.66 -17.27 -6.49
N ALA A 119 5.13 -18.40 -7.03
CA ALA A 119 4.35 -19.22 -7.96
C ALA A 119 3.06 -19.75 -7.31
N THR A 120 3.14 -20.19 -6.05
CA THR A 120 1.98 -20.64 -5.27
C THR A 120 0.96 -19.52 -5.10
N MET A 121 1.41 -18.33 -4.67
CA MET A 121 0.54 -17.16 -4.52
C MET A 121 -0.05 -16.70 -5.85
N TRP A 122 0.71 -16.78 -6.93
CA TRP A 122 0.23 -16.46 -8.27
C TRP A 122 -0.86 -17.44 -8.74
N LEU A 123 -0.65 -18.75 -8.54
CA LEU A 123 -1.63 -19.79 -8.88
C LEU A 123 -2.91 -19.69 -8.04
N LEU A 124 -2.79 -19.43 -6.72
CA LEU A 124 -3.95 -19.23 -5.85
C LEU A 124 -4.78 -18.03 -6.31
N GLN A 125 -4.12 -16.92 -6.65
CA GLN A 125 -4.81 -15.74 -7.20
C GLN A 125 -5.49 -16.08 -8.53
N ALA A 126 -4.81 -16.77 -9.45
CA ALA A 126 -5.38 -17.20 -10.72
C ALA A 126 -6.62 -18.12 -10.54
N MET A 127 -6.56 -19.05 -9.58
CA MET A 127 -7.69 -19.92 -9.23
C MET A 127 -8.90 -19.13 -8.71
N VAL A 128 -8.66 -18.11 -7.86
CA VAL A 128 -9.72 -17.22 -7.38
C VAL A 128 -10.33 -16.42 -8.53
N PHE A 129 -9.51 -15.95 -9.48
CA PHE A 129 -10.00 -15.28 -10.68
C PHE A 129 -10.87 -16.19 -11.57
N TRP A 130 -10.55 -17.48 -11.67
CA TRP A 130 -11.31 -18.44 -12.48
C TRP A 130 -12.73 -18.69 -11.93
N HIS A 131 -12.92 -18.62 -10.61
CA HIS A 131 -14.24 -18.78 -9.97
C HIS A 131 -15.19 -17.57 -10.16
N GLY A 132 -14.75 -16.54 -10.89
CA GLY A 132 -15.57 -15.42 -11.30
C GLY A 132 -15.83 -14.36 -10.21
N MET A 133 -16.55 -13.31 -10.60
CA MET A 133 -16.72 -12.09 -9.81
C MET A 133 -17.43 -12.32 -8.45
N ASN A 134 -18.29 -13.33 -8.35
CA ASN A 134 -19.06 -13.61 -7.13
C ASN A 134 -18.18 -14.22 -6.02
N ALA A 135 -17.21 -15.08 -6.38
CA ALA A 135 -16.26 -15.65 -5.43
C ALA A 135 -15.33 -14.56 -4.86
N ILE A 136 -14.85 -13.67 -5.74
CA ILE A 136 -13.99 -12.54 -5.35
C ILE A 136 -14.70 -11.64 -4.34
N LYS A 137 -15.96 -11.26 -4.60
CA LYS A 137 -16.75 -10.41 -3.69
C LYS A 137 -16.88 -11.05 -2.31
N ARG A 138 -17.32 -12.32 -2.24
CA ARG A 138 -17.46 -13.04 -0.96
C ARG A 138 -16.14 -13.18 -0.22
N PHE A 139 -15.04 -13.43 -0.93
CA PHE A 139 -13.71 -13.49 -0.32
C PHE A 139 -13.31 -12.14 0.28
N ILE A 140 -13.53 -11.04 -0.45
CA ILE A 140 -13.21 -9.68 0.01
C ILE A 140 -14.10 -9.28 1.20
N ASP A 141 -15.38 -9.61 1.17
CA ASP A 141 -16.33 -9.28 2.25
C ASP A 141 -15.94 -9.94 3.59
N ILE A 142 -15.29 -11.11 3.54
CA ILE A 142 -14.77 -11.81 4.72
C ILE A 142 -13.36 -11.32 5.08
N ALA A 143 -12.49 -11.15 4.07
CA ALA A 143 -11.11 -10.75 4.27
C ALA A 143 -10.98 -9.33 4.82
N GLY A 144 -11.85 -8.40 4.38
CA GLY A 144 -11.84 -7.01 4.82
C GLY A 144 -11.94 -6.89 6.35
N PRO A 145 -13.03 -7.36 6.98
CA PRO A 145 -13.17 -7.37 8.44
C PRO A 145 -12.05 -8.15 9.14
N ALA A 146 -11.64 -9.31 8.61
CA ALA A 146 -10.59 -10.13 9.21
C ALA A 146 -9.25 -9.37 9.33
N VAL A 147 -8.87 -8.61 8.29
CA VAL A 147 -7.64 -7.79 8.31
C VAL A 147 -7.72 -6.72 9.40
N TYR A 148 -8.87 -6.05 9.58
CA TYR A 148 -9.04 -5.06 10.65
C TYR A 148 -8.95 -5.68 12.05
N VAL A 149 -9.54 -6.85 12.25
CA VAL A 149 -9.46 -7.57 13.53
C VAL A 149 -8.02 -7.90 13.88
N VAL A 150 -7.25 -8.46 12.92
CA VAL A 150 -5.84 -8.79 13.12
C VAL A 150 -5.01 -7.53 13.40
N MET A 151 -5.30 -6.43 12.68
CA MET A 151 -4.61 -5.15 12.88
C MET A 151 -4.84 -4.59 14.29
N LEU A 152 -6.08 -4.59 14.78
CA LEU A 152 -6.40 -4.14 16.13
C LEU A 152 -5.83 -5.06 17.21
N ALA A 153 -5.85 -6.38 16.98
CA ALA A 153 -5.26 -7.35 17.90
C ALA A 153 -3.75 -7.15 18.05
N LEU A 154 -3.03 -6.95 16.93
CA LEU A 154 -1.60 -6.63 16.93
C LEU A 154 -1.31 -5.28 17.60
N ALA A 155 -2.12 -4.26 17.33
CA ALA A 155 -1.98 -2.96 17.98
C ALA A 155 -2.15 -3.07 19.51
N GLY A 156 -3.18 -3.79 19.96
CA GLY A 156 -3.39 -4.06 21.39
C GLY A 156 -2.26 -4.86 22.01
N TRP A 157 -1.73 -5.86 21.31
CA TRP A 157 -0.58 -6.65 21.75
C TRP A 157 0.68 -5.81 21.92
N ILE A 158 0.95 -4.89 20.97
CA ILE A 158 2.09 -3.97 21.06
C ILE A 158 1.90 -3.03 22.26
N VAL A 159 0.72 -2.43 22.43
CA VAL A 159 0.42 -1.55 23.58
C VAL A 159 0.60 -2.29 24.90
N TYR A 160 0.16 -3.55 24.99
CA TYR A 160 0.34 -4.39 26.17
C TYR A 160 1.82 -4.68 26.46
N LYS A 161 2.63 -4.93 25.43
CA LYS A 161 4.07 -5.19 25.57
C LYS A 161 4.91 -3.94 25.88
N THR A 162 4.50 -2.78 25.37
CA THR A 162 5.23 -1.52 25.51
C THR A 162 4.85 -0.75 26.78
N GLY A 163 3.66 -1.01 27.34
CA GLY A 163 3.11 -0.26 28.47
C GLY A 163 2.65 1.15 28.06
N LEU A 164 1.67 1.71 28.78
CA LEU A 164 1.13 3.05 28.49
C LEU A 164 2.18 4.17 28.67
N ASP A 165 3.26 3.89 29.43
CA ASP A 165 4.37 4.82 29.66
C ASP A 165 5.36 4.92 28.48
N GLY A 166 5.37 3.94 27.57
CA GLY A 166 6.23 3.95 26.37
C GLY A 166 5.60 4.60 25.14
N ILE A 167 4.33 5.02 25.21
CA ILE A 167 3.61 5.70 24.12
C ILE A 167 3.88 7.20 24.20
N SER A 168 5.11 7.62 23.89
CA SER A 168 5.40 9.05 23.74
C SER A 168 4.96 9.52 22.35
N PHE A 169 3.87 10.28 22.28
CA PHE A 169 3.45 11.01 21.06
C PHE A 169 4.48 12.09 20.64
N THR A 170 5.56 12.24 21.42
CA THR A 170 6.63 13.23 21.36
C THR A 170 8.01 12.61 21.12
N LEU A 171 8.12 11.37 20.63
CA LEU A 171 9.40 10.77 20.21
C LEU A 171 9.93 11.42 18.90
N ALA A 172 10.22 12.71 18.96
CA ALA A 172 11.12 13.38 18.04
C ALA A 172 12.54 13.17 18.59
N SER A 173 13.33 12.30 17.95
CA SER A 173 14.75 12.09 18.31
C SER A 173 15.62 13.33 18.04
N LYS A 174 15.04 14.42 17.53
CA LYS A 174 15.74 15.67 17.22
C LYS A 174 14.87 16.88 17.55
N SER A 175 15.37 17.73 18.44
CA SER A 175 14.88 19.10 18.66
C SER A 175 15.16 19.94 17.42
N LEU A 176 14.26 19.90 16.44
CA LEU A 176 14.28 20.80 15.29
C LEU A 176 13.56 22.11 15.66
N SER A 177 14.15 23.23 15.25
CA SER A 177 13.57 24.58 15.44
C SER A 177 12.17 24.66 14.82
N ALA A 178 11.26 25.43 15.42
CA ALA A 178 9.88 25.59 14.94
C ALA A 178 9.78 25.98 13.46
N GLY A 179 10.79 26.71 12.94
CA GLY A 179 10.90 27.05 11.51
C GLY A 179 11.27 25.85 10.62
N GLU A 180 12.18 24.99 11.07
CA GLU A 180 12.58 23.78 10.34
C GLU A 180 11.51 22.70 10.43
N GLN A 181 10.80 22.57 11.55
CA GLN A 181 9.65 21.66 11.67
C GLN A 181 8.51 22.06 10.73
N THR A 182 8.24 23.36 10.58
CA THR A 182 7.21 23.85 9.65
C THR A 182 7.65 23.63 8.20
N TRP A 183 8.92 23.86 7.88
CA TRP A 183 9.47 23.58 6.55
C TRP A 183 9.46 22.08 6.22
N GLN A 184 9.84 21.22 7.17
CA GLN A 184 9.79 19.76 7.06
C GLN A 184 8.36 19.24 6.93
N MET A 185 7.38 19.86 7.61
CA MET A 185 5.97 19.54 7.39
C MET A 185 5.53 19.92 5.98
N ILE A 186 5.85 21.12 5.48
CA ILE A 186 5.45 21.54 4.13
C ILE A 186 6.10 20.66 3.06
N THR A 187 7.39 20.33 3.18
CA THR A 187 8.07 19.40 2.25
C THR A 187 7.53 17.98 2.37
N ALA A 188 7.16 17.52 3.57
CA ALA A 188 6.50 16.24 3.76
C ALA A 188 5.11 16.19 3.10
N HIS A 189 4.33 17.27 3.14
CA HIS A 189 3.06 17.35 2.43
C HIS A 189 3.24 17.33 0.90
N GLY A 190 4.22 18.08 0.37
CA GLY A 190 4.52 18.12 -1.07
C GLY A 190 5.09 16.81 -1.62
N ALA A 191 6.04 16.20 -0.91
CA ALA A 191 6.65 14.93 -1.29
C ALA A 191 5.70 13.74 -1.05
N GLY A 192 4.94 13.77 0.05
CA GLY A 192 3.92 12.77 0.38
C GLY A 192 2.78 12.77 -0.63
N GLY A 193 2.32 13.94 -1.08
CA GLY A 193 1.32 14.05 -2.14
C GLY A 193 1.79 13.47 -3.47
N LEU A 194 3.05 13.72 -3.87
CA LEU A 194 3.62 13.20 -5.13
C LEU A 194 3.88 11.68 -5.07
N LEU A 195 4.29 11.15 -3.93
CA LEU A 195 4.47 9.71 -3.71
C LEU A 195 3.14 8.96 -3.59
N LEU A 196 2.13 9.57 -2.97
CA LEU A 196 0.77 9.02 -2.92
C LEU A 196 0.09 9.07 -4.29
N LEU A 197 0.31 10.11 -5.09
CA LEU A 197 -0.12 10.14 -6.49
C LEU A 197 0.56 9.06 -7.33
N ARG A 198 1.82 8.72 -7.07
CA ARG A 198 2.50 7.57 -7.71
C ARG A 198 2.05 6.20 -7.18
N ALA A 199 1.47 6.15 -6.00
CA ALA A 199 0.88 4.93 -5.42
C ALA A 199 -0.62 4.79 -5.75
N ALA A 200 -1.29 5.86 -6.19
CA ALA A 200 -2.71 5.91 -6.49
C ALA A 200 -3.03 6.03 -8.00
N ALA A 201 -2.09 6.53 -8.82
CA ALA A 201 -2.11 6.42 -10.28
C ALA A 201 -1.53 5.07 -10.70
#